data_AF-A0A1I8EXW9-F1
#
_entry.id   AF-A0A1I8EXW9-F1
#
_cell.length_a   1.000
_cell.length_b   1.000
_cell.length_c   1.000
_cell.angle_alpha   90.00
_cell.angle_beta   90.00
_cell.angle_gamma   90.00
#
_symmetry.space_group_name_H-M   'P 1'
#
loop_
_entity.id
_entity.type
_entity.pdbx_description
1 polymer ?
#
loop_
_entity_poly.entity_id
_entity_poly.type
_entity_poly.pdbx_seq_one_letter_code
_entity_poly.pdbx_strand_id
1 'polypeptide(L)'
;TEYYQYRYITVRNKRKEIKHFKLIYQSIFTKCSMKKNFQFLTMEMEDNLEISMITIKNRNQASGIRATDSIMEPNIDVTIKGFLRNGGHPEVVITSLTNSYRGLAQYCELLGDWLSDLEGDRRIVHECFEKSLSSLLEKRFVAEVVDKNFEAAGDVDKWFPELLKHSKWRNLIYTLIEQNPRSKFLTKAIRIISDAGFQHEITNVHLAAQQFEIYCRTVITAIDDFFAEHKKGPMTDVYEKAFAKLTQIVCYSEHTYLFTQVLLHETIKEENNEVAAACTYLSQILRREAHKRNYQDSYDIHIALNRGYNDYGDNVKQIIYAMLSKKCLNQADIIRLYEVQLSHRSKYIFLLCYASCCSTSNDTNMEKENEEMEQTEYIMEKVLDSIRSEREFLKDIRLLLSGIEFTPIASGLLHYLQGFLLNNEILTEFEVVHFVLLDEIATRHSGLHIRLFKMLCKLYDRQSKLLQPAEMIIAKQRSIIDRFVHLLSVGFALPVIEKINKMFQEGQIDVSLARYFAIDVLDIIEPPYSEEFIETFLPIVLNREIFDKLTMIKVPAATQFIQDITSETVGSNDEVTVGCEFNTNEVLSEWNILDTCNATTE
;
A
#
# COMPACT_ATOMS: atom_id res chain seq x y z
N THR A 1 -20.38 -20.50 -24.27
CA THR A 1 -20.91 -19.44 -25.16
C THR A 1 -21.23 -18.26 -24.27
N GLU A 2 -20.50 -17.15 -24.21
CA GLU A 2 -19.62 -16.49 -25.17
C GLU A 2 -18.50 -15.74 -24.40
N TYR A 3 -17.42 -15.48 -25.13
CA TYR A 3 -16.28 -14.63 -24.80
C TYR A 3 -16.71 -13.22 -24.36
N TYR A 4 -16.16 -12.69 -23.26
CA TYR A 4 -16.20 -11.25 -22.97
C TYR A 4 -14.83 -10.61 -23.21
N GLN A 5 -14.71 -10.02 -24.41
CA GLN A 5 -13.66 -9.06 -24.78
C GLN A 5 -13.70 -7.85 -23.83
N TYR A 6 -12.58 -7.57 -23.17
CA TYR A 6 -12.37 -6.30 -22.46
C TYR A 6 -12.38 -5.15 -23.47
N ARG A 7 -13.49 -4.40 -23.54
CA ARG A 7 -13.57 -3.11 -24.23
C ARG A 7 -13.31 -1.97 -23.25
N TYR A 8 -12.24 -1.25 -23.55
CA TYR A 8 -11.74 -0.02 -22.94
C TYR A 8 -12.83 1.01 -22.56
N ILE A 9 -12.78 1.47 -21.31
CA ILE A 9 -13.37 2.75 -20.89
C ILE A 9 -12.33 3.52 -20.06
N THR A 10 -11.55 4.36 -20.73
CA THR A 10 -10.76 5.42 -20.09
C THR A 10 -11.69 6.51 -19.54
N VAL A 11 -11.87 6.57 -18.21
CA VAL A 11 -12.58 7.68 -17.56
C VAL A 11 -11.58 8.79 -17.21
N ARG A 12 -11.41 9.74 -18.12
CA ARG A 12 -10.84 11.06 -17.82
C ARG A 12 -11.97 11.99 -17.37
N ASN A 13 -11.99 12.42 -16.11
CA ASN A 13 -12.84 13.56 -15.70
C ASN A 13 -12.27 14.42 -14.55
N LYS A 14 -11.10 15.04 -14.78
CA LYS A 14 -10.38 15.97 -13.87
C LYS A 14 -11.09 17.31 -13.52
N ARG A 15 -12.41 17.48 -13.74
CA ARG A 15 -13.08 18.80 -13.60
C ARG A 15 -14.24 18.91 -12.60
N LYS A 16 -14.71 17.81 -11.99
CA LYS A 16 -15.85 17.87 -11.05
C LYS A 16 -15.45 17.89 -9.56
N GLU A 17 -14.28 17.40 -9.19
CA GLU A 17 -13.80 17.38 -7.78
C GLU A 17 -13.55 18.78 -7.20
N ILE A 18 -13.14 19.74 -8.04
CA ILE A 18 -12.77 21.10 -7.60
C ILE A 18 -13.98 21.91 -7.08
N LYS A 19 -15.22 21.55 -7.45
CA LYS A 19 -16.42 22.29 -7.01
C LYS A 19 -16.89 21.92 -5.60
N HIS A 20 -16.67 20.68 -5.14
CA HIS A 20 -17.11 20.26 -3.81
C HIS A 20 -16.14 20.69 -2.69
N PHE A 21 -14.83 20.77 -3.00
CA PHE A 21 -13.83 21.29 -2.05
C PHE A 21 -14.01 22.78 -1.70
N LYS A 22 -14.57 23.58 -2.62
CA LYS A 22 -14.74 25.03 -2.42
C LYS A 22 -15.86 25.39 -1.44
N LEU A 23 -16.89 24.55 -1.34
CA LEU A 23 -18.07 24.78 -0.47
C LEU A 23 -17.79 24.44 1.00
N ILE A 24 -16.95 23.44 1.28
CA ILE A 24 -16.54 23.08 2.64
C ILE A 24 -15.57 24.13 3.21
N TYR A 25 -14.69 24.68 2.37
CA TYR A 25 -13.72 25.72 2.76
C TYR A 25 -14.38 27.06 3.12
N GLN A 26 -15.50 27.42 2.49
CA GLN A 26 -16.22 28.68 2.78
C GLN A 26 -17.06 28.63 4.07
N SER A 27 -17.50 27.46 4.50
CA SER A 27 -18.37 27.30 5.68
C SER A 27 -17.60 27.32 7.00
N ILE A 28 -16.30 26.96 6.97
CA ILE A 28 -15.42 26.96 8.16
C ILE A 28 -14.83 28.35 8.42
N PHE A 29 -14.58 29.16 7.37
CA PHE A 29 -13.99 30.49 7.50
C PHE A 29 -14.98 31.59 7.94
N THR A 30 -16.29 31.32 7.85
CA THR A 30 -17.35 32.30 8.15
C THR A 30 -17.75 32.39 9.64
N LYS A 31 -17.21 31.52 10.52
CA LYS A 31 -17.54 31.51 11.96
C LYS A 31 -16.46 32.06 12.91
N CYS A 32 -15.30 32.53 12.41
CA CYS A 32 -14.17 32.96 13.25
C CYS A 32 -13.63 34.39 13.03
N SER A 33 -14.47 35.38 12.68
CA SER A 33 -14.01 36.78 12.72
C SER A 33 -15.04 37.73 13.33
N MET A 34 -14.86 38.01 14.62
CA MET A 34 -15.48 39.14 15.31
C MET A 34 -14.62 40.40 15.12
N LYS A 35 -15.23 41.37 14.41
CA LYS A 35 -15.13 42.84 14.48
C LYS A 35 -13.92 43.47 15.20
N LYS A 36 -13.27 44.43 14.52
CA LYS A 36 -13.00 45.75 15.09
C LYS A 36 -13.29 46.87 14.09
N ASN A 37 -13.90 47.92 14.63
CA ASN A 37 -14.53 49.06 13.97
C ASN A 37 -13.52 50.05 13.39
N PHE A 38 -13.91 50.68 12.28
CA PHE A 38 -13.35 51.94 11.80
C PHE A 38 -13.74 53.09 12.74
N GLN A 39 -12.78 53.94 13.08
CA GLN A 39 -13.02 55.28 13.60
C GLN A 39 -12.14 56.25 12.80
N PHE A 40 -12.78 57.16 12.08
CA PHE A 40 -12.14 58.31 11.47
C PHE A 40 -11.69 59.28 12.56
N LEU A 41 -10.43 59.71 12.50
CA LEU A 41 -9.94 60.92 13.14
C LEU A 41 -8.92 61.54 12.20
N THR A 42 -9.36 62.61 11.53
CA THR A 42 -8.51 63.62 10.91
C THR A 42 -7.63 64.24 11.98
N MET A 43 -6.31 64.11 11.84
CA MET A 43 -5.34 64.91 12.56
C MET A 43 -4.34 65.46 11.53
N GLU A 44 -4.30 66.78 11.45
CA GLU A 44 -3.27 67.55 10.77
C GLU A 44 -1.91 67.14 11.32
N MET A 45 -0.98 66.75 10.44
CA MET A 45 0.39 66.41 10.81
C MET A 45 1.33 67.45 10.20
N GLU A 46 2.01 68.16 11.09
CA GLU A 46 2.98 69.22 10.85
C GLU A 46 4.21 68.71 10.07
N ASP A 47 4.71 69.54 9.15
CA ASP A 47 5.83 69.33 8.22
C ASP A 47 7.17 68.87 8.88
N ASN A 48 7.27 68.88 10.21
CA ASN A 48 8.49 68.51 10.94
C ASN A 48 8.67 66.98 11.11
N LEU A 49 7.63 66.16 10.97
CA LEU A 49 7.72 64.69 11.07
C LEU A 49 8.19 64.02 9.76
N GLU A 50 7.85 64.57 8.59
CA GLU A 50 8.32 64.09 7.29
C GLU A 50 9.85 64.19 7.16
N ILE A 51 10.44 65.29 7.61
CA ILE A 51 11.89 65.49 7.61
C ILE A 51 12.60 64.42 8.45
N SER A 52 12.01 64.02 9.59
CA SER A 52 12.56 62.96 10.44
C SER A 52 12.47 61.57 9.79
N MET A 53 11.35 61.26 9.09
CA MET A 53 11.19 59.99 8.36
C MET A 53 12.08 59.91 7.12
N ILE A 54 12.26 61.01 6.38
CA ILE A 54 13.19 61.11 5.25
C ILE A 54 14.62 60.89 5.73
N THR A 55 14.99 61.46 6.89
CA THR A 55 16.32 61.29 7.48
C THR A 55 16.58 59.85 7.94
N ILE A 56 15.58 59.17 8.50
CA ILE A 56 15.68 57.74 8.90
C ILE A 56 15.73 56.82 7.67
N LYS A 57 14.90 57.06 6.65
CA LYS A 57 14.93 56.32 5.37
C LYS A 57 16.27 56.50 4.66
N ASN A 58 16.82 57.72 4.65
CA ASN A 58 18.15 58.01 4.10
C ASN A 58 19.26 57.29 4.84
N ARG A 59 19.20 57.20 6.18
CA ARG A 59 20.17 56.42 6.96
C ARG A 59 20.09 54.92 6.68
N ASN A 60 18.89 54.36 6.56
CA ASN A 60 18.70 52.94 6.26
C ASN A 60 19.12 52.58 4.82
N GLN A 61 18.82 53.45 3.84
CA GLN A 61 19.28 53.27 2.46
C GLN A 61 20.80 53.49 2.33
N ALA A 62 21.37 54.45 3.06
CA ALA A 62 22.82 54.63 3.13
C ALA A 62 23.55 53.44 3.78
N SER A 63 22.95 52.78 4.78
CA SER A 63 23.50 51.53 5.33
C SER A 63 23.46 50.38 4.32
N GLY A 64 22.44 50.32 3.47
CA GLY A 64 22.36 49.32 2.39
C GLY A 64 23.42 49.53 1.30
N ILE A 65 23.74 50.78 0.94
CA ILE A 65 24.77 51.13 -0.05
C ILE A 65 26.21 50.92 0.50
N ARG A 66 26.37 50.98 1.84
CA ARG A 66 27.65 50.76 2.54
C ARG A 66 27.94 49.28 2.85
N ALA A 67 26.99 48.38 2.62
CA ALA A 67 27.24 46.95 2.76
C ALA A 67 28.30 46.50 1.74
N THR A 68 29.06 45.47 2.08
CA THR A 68 30.12 44.95 1.21
C THR A 68 29.51 44.38 -0.07
N ASP A 69 30.05 44.76 -1.23
CA ASP A 69 29.59 44.33 -2.55
C ASP A 69 28.14 44.68 -2.92
N SER A 70 27.55 45.71 -2.31
CA SER A 70 26.19 46.20 -2.64
C SER A 70 25.99 46.52 -4.13
N ILE A 71 27.07 46.82 -4.87
CA ILE A 71 27.00 47.09 -6.32
C ILE A 71 26.56 45.85 -7.13
N MET A 72 26.75 44.64 -6.59
CA MET A 72 26.41 43.38 -7.24
C MET A 72 24.99 42.91 -6.90
N GLU A 73 24.26 43.63 -6.05
CA GLU A 73 22.87 43.29 -5.72
C GLU A 73 21.91 43.66 -6.86
N PRO A 74 20.94 42.80 -7.21
CA PRO A 74 20.08 43.01 -8.39
C PRO A 74 19.17 44.23 -8.31
N ASN A 75 18.91 44.77 -7.11
CA ASN A 75 18.02 45.91 -6.85
C ASN A 75 18.77 47.21 -6.46
N ILE A 76 20.08 47.27 -6.73
CA ILE A 76 20.89 48.43 -6.36
C ILE A 76 20.44 49.71 -7.08
N ASP A 77 19.91 49.59 -8.30
CA ASP A 77 19.42 50.73 -9.08
C ASP A 77 18.17 51.38 -8.43
N VAL A 78 17.25 50.58 -7.89
CA VAL A 78 16.08 51.06 -7.14
C VAL A 78 16.51 51.75 -5.85
N THR A 79 17.50 51.18 -5.17
CA THR A 79 18.06 51.73 -3.92
C THR A 79 18.80 53.04 -4.14
N ILE A 80 19.59 53.14 -5.21
CA ILE A 80 20.27 54.38 -5.64
C ILE A 80 19.24 55.44 -6.05
N LYS A 81 18.26 55.09 -6.88
CA LYS A 81 17.18 56.02 -7.29
C LYS A 81 16.37 56.50 -6.08
N GLY A 82 16.12 55.64 -5.10
CA GLY A 82 15.45 55.99 -3.85
C GLY A 82 16.27 56.96 -2.98
N PHE A 83 17.57 56.70 -2.82
CA PHE A 83 18.47 57.54 -2.05
C PHE A 83 18.63 58.94 -2.66
N LEU A 84 18.72 59.02 -4.00
CA LEU A 84 18.81 60.29 -4.72
C LEU A 84 17.49 61.09 -4.65
N ARG A 85 16.33 60.42 -4.71
CA ARG A 85 15.01 61.06 -4.58
C ARG A 85 14.76 61.64 -3.19
N ASN A 86 15.40 61.09 -2.16
CA ASN A 86 15.25 61.53 -0.77
C ASN A 86 16.29 62.59 -0.36
N GLY A 87 17.03 63.19 -1.32
CA GLY A 87 17.97 64.28 -1.06
C GLY A 87 19.41 63.85 -0.76
N GLY A 88 19.79 62.59 -1.04
CA GLY A 88 21.15 62.11 -0.90
C GLY A 88 22.10 62.65 -1.98
N HIS A 89 23.34 63.01 -1.58
CA HIS A 89 24.35 63.50 -2.53
C HIS A 89 24.95 62.35 -3.37
N PRO A 90 25.07 62.51 -4.71
CA PRO A 90 25.65 61.48 -5.60
C PRO A 90 27.07 61.07 -5.23
N GLU A 91 27.88 62.01 -4.72
CA GLU A 91 29.26 61.75 -4.30
C GLU A 91 29.33 60.72 -3.17
N VAL A 92 28.36 60.72 -2.26
CA VAL A 92 28.29 59.77 -1.13
C VAL A 92 27.95 58.37 -1.63
N VAL A 93 27.15 58.25 -2.69
CA VAL A 93 26.83 56.96 -3.32
C VAL A 93 28.07 56.38 -4.00
N ILE A 94 28.77 57.20 -4.80
CA ILE A 94 29.96 56.76 -5.55
C ILE A 94 31.07 56.34 -4.59
N THR A 95 31.37 57.18 -3.58
CA THR A 95 32.40 56.86 -2.59
C THR A 95 32.03 55.67 -1.72
N SER A 96 30.76 55.51 -1.34
CA SER A 96 30.32 54.36 -0.54
C SER A 96 30.37 53.06 -1.33
N LEU A 97 29.92 53.04 -2.60
CA LEU A 97 29.97 51.86 -3.47
C LEU A 97 31.39 51.47 -3.86
N THR A 98 32.24 52.46 -4.14
CA THR A 98 33.65 52.19 -4.52
C THR A 98 34.42 51.64 -3.33
N ASN A 99 34.20 52.17 -2.13
CA ASN A 99 34.88 51.70 -0.92
C ASN A 99 34.32 50.36 -0.38
N SER A 100 33.07 50.02 -0.71
CA SER A 100 32.43 48.78 -0.26
C SER A 100 32.62 47.61 -1.23
N TYR A 101 33.09 47.86 -2.44
CA TYR A 101 33.39 46.83 -3.43
C TYR A 101 34.67 46.06 -3.07
N ARG A 102 34.52 44.76 -2.83
CA ARG A 102 35.59 43.80 -2.57
C ARG A 102 35.62 42.66 -3.59
N GLY A 103 34.60 42.55 -4.44
CA GLY A 103 34.55 41.58 -5.54
C GLY A 103 34.37 40.14 -5.07
N LEU A 104 33.73 39.89 -3.92
CA LEU A 104 33.60 38.55 -3.34
C LEU A 104 32.91 37.57 -4.30
N ALA A 105 31.93 38.02 -5.07
CA ALA A 105 31.27 37.20 -6.09
C ALA A 105 32.25 36.70 -7.17
N GLN A 106 33.18 37.56 -7.61
CA GLN A 106 34.19 37.22 -8.61
C GLN A 106 35.28 36.33 -8.03
N TYR A 107 35.64 36.52 -6.75
CA TYR A 107 36.53 35.60 -6.04
C TYR A 107 35.91 34.21 -5.90
N CYS A 108 34.60 34.11 -5.63
CA CYS A 108 33.89 32.83 -5.59
C CYS A 108 33.85 32.14 -6.95
N GLU A 109 33.67 32.91 -8.03
CA GLU A 109 33.70 32.38 -9.40
C GLU A 109 35.10 31.85 -9.76
N LEU A 110 36.14 32.63 -9.47
CA LEU A 110 37.54 32.23 -9.67
C LEU A 110 37.92 31.00 -8.84
N LEU A 111 37.46 30.93 -7.58
CA LEU A 111 37.63 29.75 -6.73
C LEU A 111 36.90 28.52 -7.31
N GLY A 112 35.70 28.70 -7.85
CA GLY A 112 34.95 27.63 -8.50
C GLY A 112 35.63 27.11 -9.77
N ASP A 113 36.24 28.00 -10.55
CA ASP A 113 37.03 27.63 -11.73
C ASP A 113 38.31 26.88 -11.34
N TRP A 114 39.05 27.36 -10.33
CA TRP A 114 40.25 26.67 -9.83
C TRP A 114 39.96 25.29 -9.25
N LEU A 115 38.85 25.15 -8.52
CA LEU A 115 38.41 23.85 -8.02
C LEU A 115 38.00 22.91 -9.17
N SER A 116 37.39 23.44 -10.23
CA SER A 116 37.01 22.66 -11.41
C SER A 116 38.25 22.17 -12.17
N ASP A 117 39.28 23.00 -12.29
CA ASP A 117 40.53 22.66 -12.95
C ASP A 117 41.33 21.59 -12.18
N LEU A 118 41.24 21.56 -10.85
CA LEU A 118 41.92 20.58 -9.99
C LEU A 118 41.21 19.21 -9.94
N GLU A 119 39.87 19.20 -9.95
CA GLU A 119 39.07 17.98 -9.83
C GLU A 119 38.72 17.37 -11.20
N GLY A 120 38.75 18.18 -12.27
CA GLY A 120 38.50 17.75 -13.65
C GLY A 120 37.02 17.72 -14.05
N ASP A 121 36.09 17.97 -13.13
CA ASP A 121 34.65 18.09 -13.42
C ASP A 121 33.98 19.22 -12.62
N ARG A 122 33.51 20.24 -13.34
CA ARG A 122 32.78 21.40 -12.80
C ARG A 122 31.49 21.00 -12.06
N ARG A 123 30.92 19.84 -12.37
CA ARG A 123 29.68 19.35 -11.73
C ARG A 123 29.88 18.99 -10.26
N ILE A 124 31.03 18.43 -9.90
CA ILE A 124 31.32 17.98 -8.53
C ILE A 124 31.54 19.20 -7.62
N VAL A 125 32.22 20.22 -8.14
CA VAL A 125 32.41 21.51 -7.47
C VAL A 125 31.08 22.20 -7.21
N HIS A 126 30.18 22.27 -8.21
CA HIS A 126 28.83 22.79 -8.01
C HIS A 126 28.04 21.99 -6.97
N GLU A 127 28.17 20.67 -6.95
CA GLU A 127 27.57 19.83 -5.93
C GLU A 127 28.11 20.11 -4.52
N CYS A 128 29.41 20.39 -4.38
CA CYS A 128 30.03 20.73 -3.11
C CYS A 128 29.51 22.08 -2.57
N PHE A 129 29.37 23.08 -3.46
CA PHE A 129 28.76 24.37 -3.12
C PHE A 129 27.30 24.19 -2.72
N GLU A 130 26.50 23.44 -3.47
CA GLU A 130 25.10 23.13 -3.15
C GLU A 130 24.96 22.44 -1.79
N LYS A 131 25.82 21.46 -1.48
CA LYS A 131 25.84 20.77 -0.18
C LYS A 131 26.16 21.73 0.96
N SER A 132 27.16 22.58 0.77
CA SER A 132 27.57 23.57 1.77
C SER A 132 26.50 24.64 2.00
N LEU A 133 25.91 25.19 0.94
CA LEU A 133 24.77 26.10 1.02
C LEU A 133 23.57 25.45 1.69
N SER A 134 23.28 24.19 1.36
CA SER A 134 22.19 23.44 1.99
C SER A 134 22.39 23.34 3.50
N SER A 135 23.59 22.97 3.95
CA SER A 135 23.93 22.88 5.37
C SER A 135 23.88 24.23 6.11
N LEU A 136 24.21 25.33 5.42
CA LEU A 136 24.15 26.67 5.99
C LEU A 136 22.72 27.16 6.13
N LEU A 137 21.89 26.90 5.12
CA LEU A 137 20.46 27.22 5.14
C LEU A 137 19.76 26.44 6.24
N GLU A 138 20.02 25.13 6.38
CA GLU A 138 19.46 24.31 7.46
C GLU A 138 19.78 24.90 8.85
N LYS A 139 21.02 25.34 9.08
CA LYS A 139 21.44 25.90 10.38
C LYS A 139 20.92 27.31 10.66
N ARG A 140 20.61 28.10 9.63
CA ARG A 140 20.25 29.53 9.75
C ARG A 140 18.77 29.79 9.48
N PHE A 141 18.00 28.78 9.09
CA PHE A 141 16.61 28.95 8.71
C PHE A 141 15.74 29.35 9.91
N VAL A 142 15.02 30.46 9.78
CA VAL A 142 14.05 30.94 10.78
C VAL A 142 12.72 31.15 10.07
N ALA A 143 11.76 30.25 10.34
CA ALA A 143 10.47 30.19 9.65
C ALA A 143 9.69 31.53 9.70
N GLU A 144 9.65 32.20 10.85
CA GLU A 144 8.88 33.43 11.03
C GLU A 144 9.39 34.59 10.17
N VAL A 145 10.71 34.70 10.03
CA VAL A 145 11.35 35.76 9.22
C VAL A 145 11.11 35.51 7.74
N VAL A 146 11.24 34.25 7.31
CA VAL A 146 11.01 33.85 5.92
C VAL A 146 9.55 34.04 5.54
N ASP A 147 8.60 33.66 6.39
CA ASP A 147 7.17 33.85 6.13
C ASP A 147 6.78 35.33 6.04
N LYS A 148 7.35 36.18 6.92
CA LYS A 148 7.10 37.63 6.87
C LYS A 148 7.63 38.27 5.58
N ASN A 149 8.80 37.84 5.11
CA ASN A 149 9.36 38.30 3.84
C ASN A 149 8.62 37.72 2.64
N PHE A 150 8.13 36.49 2.74
CA PHE A 150 7.31 35.84 1.73
C PHE A 150 5.98 36.57 1.51
N GLU A 151 5.31 37.02 2.58
CA GLU A 151 4.09 37.83 2.47
C GLU A 151 4.34 39.20 1.83
N ALA A 152 5.55 39.75 1.94
CA ALA A 152 5.93 41.02 1.34
C ALA A 152 6.42 40.90 -0.12
N ALA A 153 6.83 39.70 -0.55
CA ALA A 153 7.45 39.47 -1.85
C ALA A 153 6.41 39.04 -2.91
N GLY A 154 6.17 39.89 -3.92
CA GLY A 154 5.23 39.61 -5.00
C GLY A 154 5.77 38.74 -6.15
N ASP A 155 7.08 38.49 -6.20
CA ASP A 155 7.75 37.82 -7.34
C ASP A 155 8.11 36.34 -7.08
N VAL A 156 7.71 35.77 -5.94
CA VAL A 156 8.12 34.41 -5.55
C VAL A 156 7.61 33.35 -6.53
N ASP A 157 6.40 33.52 -7.09
CA ASP A 157 5.83 32.56 -8.05
C ASP A 157 6.63 32.47 -9.38
N LYS A 158 7.57 33.40 -9.67
CA LYS A 158 8.37 33.40 -10.92
C LYS A 158 9.62 32.53 -10.85
N TRP A 159 10.43 32.70 -9.80
CA TRP A 159 11.73 32.01 -9.68
C TRP A 159 11.65 30.72 -8.86
N PHE A 160 10.68 30.63 -7.95
CA PHE A 160 10.60 29.52 -7.01
C PHE A 160 10.33 28.15 -7.68
N PRO A 161 9.48 28.05 -8.73
CA PRO A 161 9.32 26.79 -9.45
C PRO A 161 10.59 26.33 -10.18
N GLU A 162 11.47 27.25 -10.61
CA GLU A 162 12.73 26.89 -11.27
C GLU A 162 13.72 26.28 -10.29
N LEU A 163 13.80 26.81 -9.07
CA LEU A 163 14.64 26.24 -8.01
C LEU A 163 14.20 24.81 -7.64
N LEU A 164 12.89 24.57 -7.60
CA LEU A 164 12.31 23.29 -7.22
C LEU A 164 12.45 22.19 -8.28
N LYS A 165 12.98 22.49 -9.48
CA LYS A 165 13.35 21.47 -10.48
C LYS A 165 14.51 20.58 -10.03
N HIS A 166 15.37 21.07 -9.14
CA HIS A 166 16.54 20.36 -8.64
C HIS A 166 16.20 19.50 -7.40
N SER A 167 16.59 18.22 -7.41
CA SER A 167 16.23 17.28 -6.32
C SER A 167 16.87 17.63 -4.98
N LYS A 168 18.10 18.15 -4.95
CA LYS A 168 18.78 18.54 -3.71
C LYS A 168 18.05 19.64 -2.96
N TRP A 169 17.53 20.63 -3.69
CA TRP A 169 16.73 21.72 -3.11
C TRP A 169 15.38 21.22 -2.62
N ARG A 170 14.75 20.27 -3.31
CA ARG A 170 13.53 19.60 -2.82
C ARG A 170 13.78 18.84 -1.51
N ASN A 171 14.89 18.09 -1.43
CA ASN A 171 15.28 17.37 -0.21
C ASN A 171 15.51 18.32 0.97
N LEU A 172 16.17 19.45 0.75
CA LEU A 172 16.34 20.48 1.77
C LEU A 172 14.98 21.04 2.24
N ILE A 173 14.05 21.28 1.33
CA ILE A 173 12.69 21.73 1.69
C ILE A 173 11.98 20.67 2.54
N TYR A 174 12.12 19.37 2.24
CA TYR A 174 11.56 18.31 3.08
C TYR A 174 12.17 18.33 4.49
N THR A 175 13.49 18.42 4.62
CA THR A 175 14.17 18.52 5.92
C THR A 175 13.73 19.75 6.73
N LEU A 176 13.60 20.90 6.07
CA LEU A 176 13.14 22.13 6.73
C LEU A 176 11.70 22.05 7.23
N ILE A 177 10.85 21.26 6.57
CA ILE A 177 9.44 21.07 6.96
C ILE A 177 9.31 20.17 8.17
N GLU A 178 10.17 19.15 8.29
CA GLU A 178 10.24 18.34 9.51
C GLU A 178 10.54 19.22 10.73
N GLN A 179 11.43 20.20 10.55
CA GLN A 179 11.84 21.12 11.62
C GLN A 179 10.80 22.23 11.86
N ASN A 180 10.09 22.70 10.83
CA ASN A 180 9.21 23.87 10.89
C ASN A 180 7.86 23.67 10.14
N PRO A 181 6.95 22.82 10.65
CA PRO A 181 5.74 22.42 9.93
C PRO A 181 4.68 23.53 9.79
N ARG A 182 4.81 24.64 10.53
CA ARG A 182 3.84 25.75 10.54
C ARG A 182 4.17 26.87 9.55
N SER A 183 5.28 26.76 8.79
CA SER A 183 5.68 27.81 7.86
C SER A 183 4.76 27.87 6.63
N LYS A 184 4.30 29.07 6.29
CA LYS A 184 3.49 29.33 5.09
C LYS A 184 4.30 29.15 3.81
N PHE A 185 5.54 29.62 3.81
CA PHE A 185 6.48 29.47 2.69
C PHE A 185 6.70 28.00 2.35
N LEU A 186 7.01 27.18 3.37
CA LEU A 186 7.28 25.76 3.16
C LEU A 186 6.02 24.97 2.72
N THR A 187 4.84 25.35 3.22
CA THR A 187 3.56 24.76 2.77
C THR A 187 3.31 25.05 1.29
N LYS A 188 3.60 26.26 0.82
CA LYS A 188 3.51 26.63 -0.61
C LYS A 188 4.55 25.88 -1.46
N ALA A 189 5.77 25.69 -0.93
CA ALA A 189 6.83 24.92 -1.58
C ALA A 189 6.39 23.48 -1.86
N ILE A 190 5.86 22.82 -0.83
CA ILE A 190 5.28 21.47 -0.94
C ILE A 190 4.21 21.40 -2.01
N ARG A 191 3.32 22.40 -2.07
CA ARG A 191 2.24 22.40 -3.06
C ARG A 191 2.77 22.47 -4.49
N ILE A 192 3.78 23.31 -4.74
CA ILE A 192 4.44 23.40 -6.05
C ILE A 192 5.17 22.09 -6.41
N ILE A 193 5.87 21.48 -5.45
CA ILE A 193 6.53 20.18 -5.63
C ILE A 193 5.51 19.09 -5.97
N SER A 194 4.36 19.11 -5.29
CA SER A 194 3.24 18.21 -5.52
C SER A 194 2.64 18.40 -6.92
N ASP A 195 2.37 19.65 -7.32
CA ASP A 195 1.85 20.01 -8.65
C ASP A 195 2.82 19.60 -9.77
N ALA A 196 4.14 19.67 -9.51
CA ALA A 196 5.19 19.25 -10.43
C ALA A 196 5.36 17.72 -10.55
N GLY A 197 4.74 16.93 -9.67
CA GLY A 197 4.76 15.46 -9.74
C GLY A 197 5.92 14.76 -9.03
N PHE A 198 6.74 15.46 -8.24
CA PHE A 198 7.88 14.87 -7.49
C PHE A 198 7.49 14.11 -6.20
N GLN A 199 6.19 13.93 -6.00
CA GLN A 199 5.53 12.76 -5.42
C GLN A 199 6.34 11.78 -4.58
N HIS A 200 6.98 10.90 -5.35
CA HIS A 200 7.66 9.69 -4.95
C HIS A 200 8.94 9.95 -4.13
N GLU A 201 9.44 11.19 -4.12
CA GLU A 201 10.62 11.59 -3.35
C GLU A 201 10.31 11.80 -1.87
N ILE A 202 9.02 12.00 -1.51
CA ILE A 202 8.58 12.09 -0.11
C ILE A 202 8.43 10.68 0.44
N THR A 203 9.52 10.11 0.93
CA THR A 203 9.54 8.78 1.54
C THR A 203 9.03 8.77 2.98
N ASN A 204 9.07 9.91 3.68
CA ASN A 204 8.67 10.00 5.07
C ASN A 204 7.15 10.16 5.23
N VAL A 205 6.49 9.12 5.75
CA VAL A 205 5.06 9.09 6.06
C VAL A 205 4.66 10.21 7.04
N HIS A 206 5.55 10.60 7.97
CA HIS A 206 5.29 11.69 8.91
C HIS A 206 5.10 13.03 8.21
N LEU A 207 5.98 13.35 7.26
CA LEU A 207 5.91 14.57 6.46
C LEU A 207 4.63 14.64 5.61
N ALA A 208 4.26 13.51 5.01
CA ALA A 208 3.03 13.41 4.25
C ALA A 208 1.80 13.62 5.14
N ALA A 209 1.74 12.98 6.31
CA ALA A 209 0.60 13.06 7.23
C ALA A 209 0.34 14.46 7.80
N GLN A 210 1.37 15.30 7.93
CA GLN A 210 1.20 16.70 8.38
C GLN A 210 0.53 17.60 7.34
N GLN A 211 0.59 17.24 6.06
CA GLN A 211 0.10 18.04 4.94
C GLN A 211 -0.99 17.27 4.21
N PHE A 212 -2.25 17.66 4.45
CA PHE A 212 -3.43 16.97 3.95
C PHE A 212 -3.40 16.66 2.45
N GLU A 213 -2.97 17.61 1.62
CA GLU A 213 -2.91 17.44 0.15
C GLU A 213 -1.89 16.37 -0.29
N ILE A 214 -0.72 16.30 0.36
CA ILE A 214 0.26 15.24 0.07
C ILE A 214 -0.31 13.91 0.56
N TYR A 215 -0.80 13.87 1.80
CA TYR A 215 -1.34 12.64 2.39
C TYR A 215 -2.41 12.00 1.50
N CYS A 216 -3.39 12.79 1.02
CA CYS A 216 -4.42 12.29 0.10
C CYS A 216 -3.83 11.61 -1.13
N ARG A 217 -2.84 12.25 -1.78
CA ARG A 217 -2.22 11.69 -2.99
C ARG A 217 -1.37 10.46 -2.67
N THR A 218 -0.62 10.46 -1.59
CA THR A 218 0.17 9.29 -1.12
C THR A 218 -0.73 8.09 -0.81
N VAL A 219 -1.88 8.32 -0.17
CA VAL A 219 -2.86 7.26 0.12
C VAL A 219 -3.47 6.72 -1.17
N ILE A 220 -3.89 7.59 -2.10
CA ILE A 220 -4.46 7.16 -3.39
C ILE A 220 -3.45 6.31 -4.16
N THR A 221 -2.21 6.78 -4.31
CA THR A 221 -1.16 6.00 -4.99
C THR A 221 -0.89 4.67 -4.29
N ALA A 222 -0.88 4.63 -2.95
CA ALA A 222 -0.70 3.38 -2.23
C ALA A 222 -1.90 2.41 -2.39
N ILE A 223 -3.11 2.92 -2.54
CA ILE A 223 -4.32 2.13 -2.84
C ILE A 223 -4.26 1.60 -4.29
N ASP A 224 -3.84 2.43 -5.24
CA ASP A 224 -3.64 2.04 -6.64
C ASP A 224 -2.56 0.96 -6.77
N ASP A 225 -1.40 1.15 -6.12
CA ASP A 225 -0.31 0.17 -6.03
C ASP A 225 -0.86 -1.15 -5.45
N PHE A 226 -1.64 -1.09 -4.38
CA PHE A 226 -2.24 -2.26 -3.74
C PHE A 226 -3.19 -3.01 -4.68
N PHE A 227 -4.07 -2.32 -5.40
CA PHE A 227 -5.00 -2.96 -6.34
C PHE A 227 -4.30 -3.48 -7.60
N ALA A 228 -3.24 -2.82 -8.05
CA ALA A 228 -2.42 -3.32 -9.16
C ALA A 228 -1.77 -4.66 -8.81
N GLU A 229 -1.16 -4.77 -7.62
CA GLU A 229 -0.53 -6.01 -7.17
C GLU A 229 -1.54 -7.07 -6.71
N HIS A 230 -2.76 -6.67 -6.30
CA HIS A 230 -3.82 -7.62 -5.98
C HIS A 230 -4.22 -8.50 -7.18
N LYS A 231 -3.98 -8.04 -8.42
CA LYS A 231 -4.23 -8.82 -9.65
C LYS A 231 -3.44 -10.12 -9.70
N LYS A 232 -2.21 -10.13 -9.17
CA LYS A 232 -1.33 -11.30 -9.06
C LYS A 232 -1.77 -12.28 -7.95
N GLY A 233 -2.84 -11.94 -7.24
CA GLY A 233 -3.41 -12.74 -6.16
C GLY A 233 -2.91 -12.34 -4.77
N PRO A 234 -3.75 -12.52 -3.74
CA PRO A 234 -3.36 -12.27 -2.35
C PRO A 234 -2.37 -13.34 -1.86
N MET A 235 -1.53 -12.99 -0.87
CA MET A 235 -0.45 -13.82 -0.30
C MET A 235 0.83 -13.96 -1.15
N THR A 236 0.95 -13.21 -2.25
CA THR A 236 2.24 -13.09 -2.95
C THR A 236 3.19 -12.17 -2.19
N ASP A 237 4.50 -12.35 -2.33
CA ASP A 237 5.50 -11.52 -1.64
C ASP A 237 5.40 -10.04 -2.06
N VAL A 238 5.00 -9.79 -3.31
CA VAL A 238 4.78 -8.43 -3.84
C VAL A 238 3.52 -7.80 -3.24
N TYR A 239 2.43 -8.57 -3.15
CA TYR A 239 1.19 -8.14 -2.48
C TYR A 239 1.43 -7.81 -1.01
N GLU A 240 2.15 -8.65 -0.26
CA GLU A 240 2.43 -8.42 1.16
C GLU A 240 3.29 -7.16 1.38
N LYS A 241 4.25 -6.88 0.50
CA LYS A 241 5.04 -5.64 0.54
C LYS A 241 4.18 -4.41 0.27
N ALA A 242 3.34 -4.46 -0.76
CA ALA A 242 2.41 -3.36 -1.09
C ALA A 242 1.42 -3.12 0.05
N PHE A 243 0.86 -4.19 0.61
CA PHE A 243 -0.06 -4.13 1.73
C PHE A 243 0.61 -3.61 3.02
N ALA A 244 1.86 -3.99 3.30
CA ALA A 244 2.62 -3.48 4.43
C ALA A 244 2.89 -1.97 4.30
N LYS A 245 3.27 -1.50 3.10
CA LYS A 245 3.44 -0.06 2.78
C LYS A 245 2.14 0.70 3.00
N LEU A 246 1.02 0.20 2.48
CA LEU A 246 -0.30 0.82 2.68
C LEU A 246 -0.69 0.88 4.15
N THR A 247 -0.50 -0.22 4.89
CA THR A 247 -0.80 -0.29 6.34
C THR A 247 0.08 0.67 7.14
N GLN A 248 1.34 0.86 6.75
CA GLN A 248 2.22 1.83 7.39
C GLN A 248 1.72 3.28 7.22
N ILE A 249 1.21 3.62 6.03
CA ILE A 249 0.68 4.96 5.72
C ILE A 249 -0.65 5.21 6.44
N VAL A 250 -1.59 4.28 6.31
CA VAL A 250 -2.96 4.43 6.82
C VAL A 250 -3.00 4.38 8.34
N CYS A 251 -2.33 3.39 8.93
CA CYS A 251 -2.29 3.18 10.38
C CYS A 251 -1.13 3.93 11.05
N TYR A 252 -0.71 5.07 10.47
CA TYR A 252 0.27 5.97 11.07
C TYR A 252 -0.29 6.68 12.32
N SER A 253 -1.55 7.13 12.26
CA SER A 253 -2.28 7.79 13.34
C SER A 253 -3.78 7.45 13.28
N GLU A 254 -4.52 7.77 14.34
CA GLU A 254 -5.99 7.57 14.37
C GLU A 254 -6.73 8.41 13.32
N HIS A 255 -6.31 9.66 13.12
CA HIS A 255 -6.94 10.56 12.16
C HIS A 255 -6.67 10.15 10.70
N THR A 256 -5.47 9.64 10.39
CA THR A 256 -5.13 9.12 9.05
C THR A 256 -5.91 7.84 8.73
N TYR A 257 -6.11 6.99 9.73
CA TYR A 257 -6.96 5.79 9.62
C TYR A 257 -8.43 6.18 9.41
N LEU A 258 -8.97 7.08 10.24
CA LEU A 258 -10.35 7.58 10.11
C LEU A 258 -10.60 8.17 8.72
N PHE A 259 -9.69 9.02 8.24
CA PHE A 259 -9.78 9.62 6.90
C PHE A 259 -9.87 8.54 5.80
N THR A 260 -9.00 7.54 5.85
CA THR A 260 -8.97 6.48 4.84
C THR A 260 -10.23 5.63 4.89
N GLN A 261 -10.75 5.32 6.09
CA GLN A 261 -12.00 4.56 6.23
C GLN A 261 -13.22 5.34 5.74
N VAL A 262 -13.27 6.66 5.97
CA VAL A 262 -14.31 7.54 5.40
C VAL A 262 -14.21 7.56 3.87
N LEU A 263 -13.00 7.70 3.32
CA LEU A 263 -12.78 7.71 1.88
C LEU A 263 -13.29 6.41 1.23
N LEU A 264 -12.89 5.25 1.79
CA LEU A 264 -13.34 3.94 1.31
C LEU A 264 -14.86 3.80 1.42
N HIS A 265 -15.47 4.26 2.52
CA HIS A 265 -16.91 4.18 2.71
C HIS A 265 -17.70 5.02 1.69
N GLU A 266 -17.24 6.23 1.37
CA GLU A 266 -17.90 7.04 0.34
C GLU A 266 -17.71 6.42 -1.06
N THR A 267 -16.55 5.82 -1.38
CA THR A 267 -16.39 5.07 -2.64
C THR A 267 -17.33 3.85 -2.73
N ILE A 268 -17.54 3.14 -1.61
CA ILE A 268 -18.45 1.98 -1.56
C ILE A 268 -19.91 2.39 -1.82
N LYS A 269 -20.32 3.60 -1.42
CA LYS A 269 -21.67 4.12 -1.68
C LYS A 269 -21.87 4.58 -3.12
N GLU A 270 -20.84 5.15 -3.74
CA GLU A 270 -20.94 5.78 -5.06
C GLU A 270 -20.73 4.78 -6.23
N GLU A 271 -19.95 3.71 -6.02
CA GLU A 271 -19.51 2.81 -7.09
C GLU A 271 -20.27 1.47 -7.16
N ASN A 272 -20.25 0.86 -8.35
CA ASN A 272 -20.93 -0.41 -8.62
C ASN A 272 -20.17 -1.62 -8.03
N ASN A 273 -20.93 -2.71 -7.82
CA ASN A 273 -20.63 -3.94 -7.07
C ASN A 273 -19.15 -4.39 -6.96
N GLU A 274 -18.38 -4.47 -8.04
CA GLU A 274 -17.00 -5.02 -7.97
C GLU A 274 -16.02 -4.10 -7.23
N VAL A 275 -16.02 -2.79 -7.56
CA VAL A 275 -15.12 -1.84 -6.91
C VAL A 275 -15.56 -1.61 -5.47
N ALA A 276 -16.87 -1.57 -5.23
CA ALA A 276 -17.44 -1.55 -3.89
C ALA A 276 -17.04 -2.78 -3.06
N ALA A 277 -17.02 -3.98 -3.65
CA ALA A 277 -16.58 -5.20 -2.98
C ALA A 277 -15.07 -5.17 -2.66
N ALA A 278 -14.24 -4.71 -3.60
CA ALA A 278 -12.79 -4.57 -3.41
C ALA A 278 -12.44 -3.54 -2.32
N CYS A 279 -13.10 -2.38 -2.32
CA CYS A 279 -12.96 -1.37 -1.28
C CYS A 279 -13.49 -1.84 0.08
N THR A 280 -14.57 -2.63 0.10
CA THR A 280 -15.08 -3.26 1.32
C THR A 280 -14.08 -4.27 1.89
N TYR A 281 -13.49 -5.09 1.03
CA TYR A 281 -12.42 -6.02 1.42
C TYR A 281 -11.22 -5.28 2.01
N LEU A 282 -10.76 -4.21 1.35
CA LEU A 282 -9.66 -3.39 1.84
C LEU A 282 -9.98 -2.74 3.21
N SER A 283 -11.18 -2.17 3.38
CA SER A 283 -11.63 -1.62 4.67
C SER A 283 -11.59 -2.66 5.78
N GLN A 284 -12.04 -3.89 5.50
CA GLN A 284 -12.04 -4.99 6.47
C GLN A 284 -10.63 -5.44 6.86
N ILE A 285 -9.69 -5.55 5.91
CA ILE A 285 -8.32 -5.96 6.23
C ILE A 285 -7.60 -4.86 6.99
N LEU A 286 -7.72 -3.59 6.58
CA LEU A 286 -7.13 -2.46 7.31
C LEU A 286 -7.64 -2.41 8.75
N ARG A 287 -8.92 -2.73 8.98
CA ARG A 287 -9.49 -2.82 10.32
C ARG A 287 -8.89 -3.95 11.14
N ARG A 288 -8.67 -5.12 10.53
CA ARG A 288 -7.98 -6.25 11.21
C ARG A 288 -6.54 -5.87 11.59
N GLU A 289 -5.82 -5.17 10.73
CA GLU A 289 -4.47 -4.69 11.04
C GLU A 289 -4.45 -3.58 12.11
N ALA A 290 -5.40 -2.65 12.07
CA ALA A 290 -5.56 -1.66 13.13
C ALA A 290 -5.82 -2.34 14.49
N HIS A 291 -6.64 -3.40 14.51
CA HIS A 291 -6.89 -4.15 15.74
C HIS A 291 -5.64 -4.86 16.28
N LYS A 292 -4.79 -5.43 15.41
CA LYS A 292 -3.50 -6.02 15.81
C LYS A 292 -2.55 -4.99 16.41
N ARG A 293 -2.64 -3.73 15.97
CA ARG A 293 -1.85 -2.60 16.49
C ARG A 293 -2.46 -1.93 17.74
N ASN A 294 -3.48 -2.54 18.36
CA ASN A 294 -4.17 -2.07 19.57
C ASN A 294 -4.93 -0.72 19.42
N TYR A 295 -5.40 -0.38 18.22
CA TYR A 295 -6.34 0.74 18.06
C TYR A 295 -7.68 0.41 18.72
N GLN A 296 -8.01 1.08 19.82
CA GLN A 296 -9.22 0.83 20.62
C GLN A 296 -10.49 1.22 19.85
N ASP A 297 -10.46 2.33 19.11
CA ASP A 297 -11.64 2.94 18.47
C ASP A 297 -11.99 2.35 17.09
N SER A 298 -11.29 1.30 16.64
CA SER A 298 -11.46 0.75 15.29
C SER A 298 -12.89 0.26 14.98
N TYR A 299 -13.60 -0.28 15.98
CA TYR A 299 -14.99 -0.70 15.87
C TYR A 299 -15.98 0.47 15.92
N ASP A 300 -15.71 1.46 16.77
CA ASP A 300 -16.53 2.67 16.91
C ASP A 300 -16.57 3.47 15.61
N ILE A 301 -15.42 3.60 14.94
CA ILE A 301 -15.30 4.24 13.63
C ILE A 301 -16.18 3.51 12.60
N HIS A 302 -16.09 2.18 12.52
CA HIS A 302 -16.88 1.40 11.56
C HIS A 302 -18.39 1.49 11.83
N ILE A 303 -18.82 1.39 13.09
CA ILE A 303 -20.23 1.49 13.47
C ILE A 303 -20.76 2.90 13.19
N ALA A 304 -19.95 3.94 13.43
CA ALA A 304 -20.30 5.32 13.14
C ALA A 304 -20.47 5.57 11.64
N LEU A 305 -19.62 4.98 10.80
CA LEU A 305 -19.71 5.08 9.33
C LEU A 305 -20.98 4.40 8.80
N ASN A 306 -21.34 3.23 9.33
CA ASN A 306 -22.54 2.47 8.95
C ASN A 306 -23.85 2.98 9.60
N ARG A 307 -23.92 4.25 10.04
CA ARG A 307 -25.18 4.86 10.49
C ARG A 307 -26.16 5.04 9.31
N GLY A 308 -26.88 3.97 8.99
CA GLY A 308 -28.14 4.04 8.24
C GLY A 308 -29.24 4.70 9.08
N TYR A 309 -30.21 5.31 8.41
CA TYR A 309 -31.28 6.18 8.93
C TYR A 309 -32.31 5.55 9.91
N ASN A 310 -32.07 4.34 10.45
CA ASN A 310 -33.07 3.59 11.22
C ASN A 310 -32.71 3.45 12.71
N ASP A 311 -33.55 4.05 13.56
CA ASP A 311 -33.50 4.11 15.03
C ASP A 311 -33.52 2.72 15.72
N TYR A 312 -34.13 1.72 15.06
CA TYR A 312 -34.16 0.32 15.54
C TYR A 312 -32.78 -0.37 15.51
N GLY A 313 -31.82 0.14 14.73
CA GLY A 313 -30.49 -0.45 14.59
C GLY A 313 -29.55 -0.15 15.76
N ASP A 314 -29.82 0.86 16.57
CA ASP A 314 -28.85 1.34 17.58
C ASP A 314 -28.75 0.41 18.80
N ASN A 315 -29.86 -0.21 19.23
CA ASN A 315 -29.83 -1.24 20.27
C ASN A 315 -29.07 -2.50 19.82
N VAL A 316 -29.30 -2.95 18.59
CA VAL A 316 -28.61 -4.10 17.98
C VAL A 316 -27.11 -3.80 17.82
N LYS A 317 -26.74 -2.60 17.35
CA LYS A 317 -25.35 -2.16 17.22
C LYS A 317 -24.63 -2.11 18.56
N GLN A 318 -25.28 -1.62 19.63
CA GLN A 318 -24.70 -1.61 20.98
C GLN A 318 -24.46 -3.03 21.52
N ILE A 319 -25.39 -3.94 21.28
CA ILE A 319 -25.25 -5.36 21.64
C ILE A 319 -24.09 -6.00 20.89
N ILE A 320 -23.99 -5.78 19.57
CA ILE A 320 -22.89 -6.26 18.74
C ILE A 320 -21.55 -5.66 19.20
N TYR A 321 -21.51 -4.37 19.54
CA TYR A 321 -20.32 -3.71 20.06
C TYR A 321 -19.86 -4.31 21.40
N ALA A 322 -20.79 -4.60 22.31
CA ALA A 322 -20.47 -5.25 23.58
C ALA A 322 -19.88 -6.66 23.37
N MET A 323 -20.38 -7.42 22.39
CA MET A 323 -19.83 -8.74 22.06
C MET A 323 -18.46 -8.66 21.38
N LEU A 324 -18.28 -7.72 20.44
CA LEU A 324 -17.01 -7.52 19.73
C LEU A 324 -15.90 -6.99 20.66
N SER A 325 -16.21 -6.03 21.53
CA SER A 325 -15.25 -5.48 22.50
C SER A 325 -14.78 -6.54 23.51
N LYS A 326 -15.70 -7.39 23.99
CA LYS A 326 -15.38 -8.49 24.92
C LYS A 326 -14.80 -9.73 24.24
N LYS A 327 -14.81 -9.79 22.89
CA LYS A 327 -14.41 -10.97 22.10
C LYS A 327 -15.13 -12.25 22.52
N CYS A 328 -16.36 -12.13 23.02
CA CYS A 328 -17.16 -13.24 23.51
C CYS A 328 -18.63 -13.09 23.14
N LEU A 329 -19.24 -14.21 22.77
CA LEU A 329 -20.67 -14.30 22.49
C LEU A 329 -21.40 -14.52 23.81
N ASN A 330 -22.01 -13.46 24.35
CA ASN A 330 -22.77 -13.57 25.60
C ASN A 330 -24.19 -14.08 25.31
N GLN A 331 -24.60 -15.10 26.06
CA GLN A 331 -25.93 -15.70 25.93
C GLN A 331 -27.08 -14.68 26.10
N ALA A 332 -26.96 -13.75 27.05
CA ALA A 332 -27.98 -12.73 27.30
C ALA A 332 -28.11 -11.72 26.15
N ASP A 333 -26.99 -11.37 25.53
CA ASP A 333 -26.93 -10.43 24.40
C ASP A 333 -27.55 -11.04 23.14
N ILE A 334 -27.37 -12.35 22.94
CA ILE A 334 -27.95 -13.10 21.80
C ILE A 334 -29.46 -13.32 21.97
N ILE A 335 -29.92 -13.52 23.21
CA ILE A 335 -31.37 -13.54 23.50
C ILE A 335 -32.00 -12.17 23.21
N ARG A 336 -31.29 -11.07 23.48
CA ARG A 336 -31.79 -9.72 23.14
C ARG A 336 -31.87 -9.46 21.65
N LEU A 337 -31.05 -10.12 20.83
CA LEU A 337 -31.14 -10.06 19.37
C LEU A 337 -32.30 -10.89 18.81
N TYR A 338 -32.87 -11.82 19.59
CA TYR A 338 -33.87 -12.76 19.13
C TYR A 338 -34.99 -12.94 20.17
N GLU A 339 -36.13 -12.28 19.95
CA GLU A 339 -37.28 -12.26 20.88
C GLU A 339 -38.04 -13.60 21.00
N VAL A 340 -37.67 -14.64 20.26
CA VAL A 340 -38.41 -15.92 20.21
C VAL A 340 -37.78 -17.02 21.10
N GLN A 341 -38.66 -17.83 21.69
CA GLN A 341 -38.40 -18.87 22.70
C GLN A 341 -37.84 -20.19 22.10
N LEU A 342 -36.75 -20.14 21.32
CA LEU A 342 -36.04 -21.36 20.84
C LEU A 342 -34.90 -21.80 21.77
N SER A 343 -34.44 -23.05 21.62
CA SER A 343 -33.27 -23.60 22.32
C SER A 343 -32.01 -22.78 22.01
N HIS A 344 -31.08 -22.67 22.98
CA HIS A 344 -29.90 -21.80 22.82
C HIS A 344 -29.06 -22.16 21.59
N ARG A 345 -28.83 -23.44 21.32
CA ARG A 345 -28.02 -23.91 20.20
C ARG A 345 -28.65 -23.56 18.85
N SER A 346 -29.94 -23.83 18.68
CA SER A 346 -30.67 -23.53 17.45
C SER A 346 -30.67 -22.01 17.16
N LYS A 347 -30.65 -21.15 18.19
CA LYS A 347 -30.51 -19.69 18.02
C LYS A 347 -29.18 -19.28 17.38
N TYR A 348 -28.07 -19.89 17.77
CA TYR A 348 -26.76 -19.58 17.16
C TYR A 348 -26.71 -20.05 15.70
N ILE A 349 -27.26 -21.23 15.43
CA ILE A 349 -27.29 -21.81 14.08
C ILE A 349 -28.18 -20.96 13.17
N PHE A 350 -29.36 -20.60 13.64
CA PHE A 350 -30.26 -19.71 12.90
C PHE A 350 -29.61 -18.38 12.56
N LEU A 351 -28.98 -17.70 13.53
CA LEU A 351 -28.29 -16.42 13.26
C LEU A 351 -27.16 -16.55 12.23
N LEU A 352 -26.41 -17.66 12.26
CA LEU A 352 -25.35 -17.92 11.30
C LEU A 352 -25.91 -18.23 9.90
N CYS A 353 -26.97 -19.03 9.81
CA CYS A 353 -27.64 -19.34 8.54
C CYS A 353 -28.28 -18.08 7.95
N TYR A 354 -28.98 -17.29 8.78
CA TYR A 354 -29.55 -16.01 8.38
C TYR A 354 -28.49 -15.05 7.83
N ALA A 355 -27.33 -14.94 8.50
CA ALA A 355 -26.23 -14.08 8.05
C ALA A 355 -25.54 -14.55 6.76
N SER A 356 -25.74 -15.81 6.34
CA SER A 356 -25.08 -16.39 5.17
C SER A 356 -26.01 -16.60 3.97
N CYS A 357 -27.30 -16.85 4.19
CA CYS A 357 -28.27 -17.16 3.14
C CYS A 357 -29.11 -15.95 2.70
N CYS A 358 -29.41 -15.00 3.59
CA CYS A 358 -30.34 -13.91 3.25
C CYS A 358 -29.68 -12.82 2.41
N SER A 359 -30.26 -12.52 1.25
CA SER A 359 -29.84 -11.41 0.37
C SER A 359 -30.85 -10.26 0.49
N THR A 360 -30.39 -9.02 0.61
CA THR A 360 -31.27 -7.86 0.81
C THR A 360 -32.07 -7.44 -0.44
N SER A 361 -32.08 -8.25 -1.51
CA SER A 361 -32.62 -7.87 -2.82
C SER A 361 -33.80 -8.75 -3.25
N ASN A 362 -34.98 -8.12 -3.25
CA ASN A 362 -36.25 -8.46 -3.92
C ASN A 362 -37.10 -9.59 -3.29
N ASP A 363 -38.35 -9.22 -2.98
CA ASP A 363 -39.43 -10.05 -2.41
C ASP A 363 -39.72 -11.36 -3.19
N THR A 364 -39.16 -11.53 -4.39
CA THR A 364 -39.40 -12.69 -5.26
C THR A 364 -38.55 -13.92 -4.93
N ASN A 365 -37.48 -13.79 -4.13
CA ASN A 365 -36.58 -14.90 -3.76
C ASN A 365 -36.75 -15.44 -2.33
N MET A 366 -37.64 -14.83 -1.53
CA MET A 366 -37.79 -15.13 -0.10
C MET A 366 -38.15 -16.60 0.18
N GLU A 367 -38.95 -17.25 -0.67
CA GLU A 367 -39.33 -18.66 -0.47
C GLU A 367 -38.13 -19.60 -0.67
N LYS A 368 -37.31 -19.38 -1.71
CA LYS A 368 -36.10 -20.17 -1.96
C LYS A 368 -35.02 -19.92 -0.90
N GLU A 369 -34.85 -18.66 -0.48
CA GLU A 369 -33.91 -18.30 0.59
C GLU A 369 -34.30 -18.93 1.93
N ASN A 370 -35.60 -19.03 2.22
CA ASN A 370 -36.09 -19.73 3.41
C ASN A 370 -35.89 -21.25 3.31
N GLU A 371 -36.13 -21.87 2.14
CA GLU A 371 -35.89 -23.30 1.92
C GLU A 371 -34.40 -23.65 2.06
N GLU A 372 -33.50 -22.86 1.47
CA GLU A 372 -32.05 -23.03 1.61
C GLU A 372 -31.59 -22.83 3.06
N MET A 373 -32.18 -21.87 3.78
CA MET A 373 -31.90 -21.63 5.20
C MET A 373 -32.33 -22.82 6.07
N GLU A 374 -33.54 -23.36 5.88
CA GLU A 374 -34.02 -24.52 6.64
C GLU A 374 -33.16 -25.78 6.38
N GLN A 375 -32.76 -25.99 5.12
CA GLN A 375 -31.84 -27.08 4.76
C GLN A 375 -30.46 -26.89 5.41
N THR A 376 -29.93 -25.67 5.37
CA THR A 376 -28.63 -25.34 5.98
C THR A 376 -28.67 -25.54 7.50
N GLU A 377 -29.75 -25.13 8.17
CA GLU A 377 -29.95 -25.33 9.61
C GLU A 377 -30.01 -26.83 9.97
N TYR A 378 -30.79 -27.61 9.22
CA TYR A 378 -30.91 -29.05 9.43
C TYR A 378 -29.58 -29.77 9.27
N ILE A 379 -28.84 -29.49 8.19
CA ILE A 379 -27.56 -30.14 7.92
C ILE A 379 -26.50 -29.68 8.93
N MET A 380 -26.47 -28.40 9.29
CA MET A 380 -25.54 -27.87 10.30
C MET A 380 -25.75 -28.54 11.67
N GLU A 381 -26.99 -28.73 12.11
CA GLU A 381 -27.28 -29.46 13.36
C GLU A 381 -26.73 -30.89 13.31
N LYS A 382 -26.95 -31.61 12.21
CA LYS A 382 -26.46 -32.98 12.03
C LYS A 382 -24.94 -33.08 11.97
N VAL A 383 -24.29 -32.15 11.26
CA VAL A 383 -22.83 -32.07 11.18
C VAL A 383 -22.23 -31.80 12.56
N LEU A 384 -22.81 -30.88 13.33
CA LEU A 384 -22.34 -30.57 14.68
C LEU A 384 -22.55 -31.73 15.67
N ASP A 385 -23.58 -32.55 15.51
CA ASP A 385 -23.77 -33.76 16.30
C ASP A 385 -22.73 -34.83 15.94
N SER A 386 -22.43 -34.98 14.66
CA SER A 386 -21.38 -35.89 14.16
C SER A 386 -20.00 -35.53 14.71
N ILE A 387 -19.61 -34.25 14.64
CA ILE A 387 -18.30 -33.75 15.11
C ILE A 387 -18.08 -33.97 16.61
N ARG A 388 -19.14 -34.01 17.43
CA ARG A 388 -19.04 -34.27 18.87
C ARG A 388 -18.67 -35.72 19.19
N SER A 389 -18.93 -36.65 18.28
CA SER A 389 -18.55 -38.06 18.40
C SER A 389 -17.16 -38.24 17.77
N GLU A 390 -16.10 -37.93 18.52
CA GLU A 390 -14.69 -37.95 18.07
C GLU A 390 -14.22 -39.28 17.41
N ARG A 391 -15.02 -40.35 17.47
CA ARG A 391 -14.67 -41.71 17.01
C ARG A 391 -15.47 -42.21 15.80
N GLU A 392 -16.39 -41.42 15.24
CA GLU A 392 -17.29 -41.87 14.16
C GLU A 392 -17.22 -41.00 12.89
N PHE A 393 -16.17 -40.17 12.76
CA PHE A 393 -15.98 -39.25 11.63
C PHE A 393 -16.12 -39.91 10.24
N LEU A 394 -15.67 -41.16 10.09
CA LEU A 394 -15.76 -41.93 8.84
C LEU A 394 -17.19 -42.37 8.50
N LYS A 395 -18.06 -42.61 9.49
CA LYS A 395 -19.43 -43.08 9.26
C LYS A 395 -20.29 -41.99 8.61
N ASP A 396 -20.01 -40.75 8.94
CA ASP A 396 -20.78 -39.58 8.50
C ASP A 396 -20.09 -38.81 7.36
N ILE A 397 -19.06 -39.38 6.72
CA ILE A 397 -18.32 -38.69 5.63
C ILE A 397 -19.25 -38.18 4.52
N ARG A 398 -20.31 -38.92 4.18
CA ARG A 398 -21.30 -38.50 3.18
C ARG A 398 -22.08 -37.27 3.62
N LEU A 399 -22.44 -37.19 4.90
CA LEU A 399 -23.12 -36.05 5.50
C LEU A 399 -22.19 -34.83 5.50
N LEU A 400 -20.91 -35.02 5.83
CA LEU A 400 -19.90 -33.96 5.81
C LEU A 400 -19.68 -33.43 4.38
N LEU A 401 -19.55 -34.32 3.39
CA LEU A 401 -19.41 -33.94 1.98
C LEU A 401 -20.65 -33.19 1.46
N SER A 402 -21.87 -33.63 1.80
CA SER A 402 -23.08 -32.86 1.47
C SER A 402 -23.14 -31.53 2.21
N GLY A 403 -22.63 -31.45 3.44
CA GLY A 403 -22.55 -30.21 4.20
C GLY A 403 -21.57 -29.21 3.61
N ILE A 404 -20.46 -29.68 3.02
CA ILE A 404 -19.45 -28.81 2.37
C ILE A 404 -20.05 -28.04 1.19
N GLU A 405 -21.17 -28.46 0.60
CA GLU A 405 -21.86 -27.66 -0.43
C GLU A 405 -22.23 -26.25 0.09
N PHE A 406 -22.53 -26.13 1.39
CA PHE A 406 -22.90 -24.86 2.01
C PHE A 406 -21.68 -24.15 2.63
N THR A 407 -21.42 -22.91 2.19
CA THR A 407 -20.32 -22.05 2.65
C THR A 407 -20.17 -21.92 4.18
N PRO A 408 -21.24 -21.69 4.98
CA PRO A 408 -21.10 -21.57 6.44
C PRO A 408 -20.62 -22.88 7.09
N ILE A 409 -21.10 -24.03 6.59
CA ILE A 409 -20.68 -25.35 7.06
C ILE A 409 -19.24 -25.62 6.64
N ALA A 410 -18.87 -25.37 5.38
CA ALA A 410 -17.51 -25.53 4.89
C ALA A 410 -16.50 -24.66 5.66
N SER A 411 -16.83 -23.39 5.94
CA SER A 411 -15.98 -22.51 6.75
C SER A 411 -15.88 -22.97 8.20
N GLY A 412 -16.96 -23.51 8.79
CA GLY A 412 -16.95 -24.06 10.14
C GLY A 412 -16.10 -25.34 10.24
N LEU A 413 -16.28 -26.25 9.28
CA LEU A 413 -15.49 -27.48 9.14
C LEU A 413 -14.01 -27.18 8.95
N LEU A 414 -13.66 -26.21 8.09
CA LEU A 414 -12.27 -25.79 7.92
C LEU A 414 -11.66 -25.28 9.23
N HIS A 415 -12.41 -24.50 10.01
CA HIS A 415 -11.95 -24.03 11.31
C HIS A 415 -11.78 -25.16 12.34
N TYR A 416 -12.72 -26.11 12.35
CA TYR A 416 -12.63 -27.30 13.19
C TYR A 416 -11.41 -28.17 12.81
N LEU A 417 -11.26 -28.49 11.53
CA LEU A 417 -10.12 -29.24 10.99
C LEU A 417 -8.80 -28.54 11.27
N GLN A 418 -8.76 -27.21 11.18
CA GLN A 418 -7.59 -26.43 11.57
C GLN A 418 -7.25 -26.65 13.05
N GLY A 419 -8.23 -26.59 13.96
CA GLY A 419 -8.00 -26.84 15.39
C GLY A 419 -7.57 -28.27 15.67
N PHE A 420 -8.20 -29.24 15.01
CA PHE A 420 -7.95 -30.67 15.14
C PHE A 420 -6.55 -31.07 14.64
N LEU A 421 -6.22 -30.71 13.39
CA LEU A 421 -4.94 -31.04 12.74
C LEU A 421 -3.76 -30.30 13.36
N LEU A 422 -3.99 -29.13 13.97
CA LEU A 422 -2.97 -28.38 14.71
C LEU A 422 -2.94 -28.75 16.20
N ASN A 423 -3.66 -29.76 16.68
CA ASN A 423 -3.57 -30.19 18.07
C ASN A 423 -2.37 -31.14 18.28
N ASN A 424 -1.59 -30.92 19.34
CA ASN A 424 -0.32 -31.63 19.57
C ASN A 424 -0.47 -33.13 19.82
N GLU A 425 -1.64 -33.57 20.27
CA GLU A 425 -1.91 -34.98 20.63
C GLU A 425 -2.23 -35.88 19.42
N ILE A 426 -2.62 -35.30 18.28
CA ILE A 426 -3.19 -36.04 17.11
C ILE A 426 -2.25 -36.01 15.89
N LEU A 427 -1.11 -35.29 15.96
CA LEU A 427 -0.12 -35.19 14.87
C LEU A 427 0.55 -36.54 14.50
N THR A 428 0.29 -37.59 15.28
CA THR A 428 0.90 -38.91 15.09
C THR A 428 0.19 -39.76 14.05
N GLU A 429 -1.14 -39.67 13.90
CA GLU A 429 -1.92 -40.48 12.94
C GLU A 429 -2.97 -39.62 12.20
N PHE A 430 -2.63 -39.16 10.99
CA PHE A 430 -3.60 -38.51 10.11
C PHE A 430 -4.34 -39.56 9.30
N GLU A 431 -5.67 -39.56 9.37
CA GLU A 431 -6.47 -40.30 8.40
C GLU A 431 -6.59 -39.51 7.10
N VAL A 432 -6.40 -40.20 5.96
CA VAL A 432 -6.52 -39.66 4.59
C VAL A 432 -7.83 -38.87 4.39
N VAL A 433 -8.88 -39.24 5.12
CA VAL A 433 -10.20 -38.62 5.04
C VAL A 433 -10.20 -37.14 5.41
N HIS A 434 -9.38 -36.70 6.36
CA HIS A 434 -9.29 -35.28 6.70
C HIS A 434 -8.81 -34.46 5.49
N PHE A 435 -7.83 -34.98 4.75
CA PHE A 435 -7.30 -34.34 3.56
C PHE A 435 -8.31 -34.32 2.42
N VAL A 436 -9.10 -35.39 2.23
CA VAL A 436 -10.19 -35.42 1.24
C VAL A 436 -11.22 -34.32 1.49
N LEU A 437 -11.56 -34.04 2.76
CA LEU A 437 -12.48 -32.95 3.09
C LEU A 437 -11.86 -31.58 2.79
N LEU A 438 -10.56 -31.40 3.01
CA LEU A 438 -9.87 -30.16 2.63
C LEU A 438 -9.88 -29.96 1.12
N ASP A 439 -9.69 -31.03 0.35
CA ASP A 439 -9.75 -30.99 -1.11
C ASP A 439 -11.15 -30.64 -1.61
N GLU A 440 -12.19 -31.24 -1.03
CA GLU A 440 -13.57 -30.91 -1.41
C GLU A 440 -13.90 -29.45 -1.05
N ILE A 441 -13.46 -28.96 0.10
CA ILE A 441 -13.61 -27.54 0.47
C ILE A 441 -12.89 -26.65 -0.54
N ALA A 442 -11.67 -27.00 -0.97
CA ALA A 442 -10.93 -26.26 -1.99
C ALA A 442 -11.69 -26.26 -3.32
N THR A 443 -12.18 -27.41 -3.77
CA THR A 443 -12.90 -27.57 -5.05
C THR A 443 -14.19 -26.75 -5.10
N ARG A 444 -14.93 -26.69 -3.98
CA ARG A 444 -16.24 -26.03 -3.92
C ARG A 444 -16.17 -24.53 -3.61
N HIS A 445 -15.17 -24.10 -2.83
CA HIS A 445 -15.16 -22.75 -2.24
C HIS A 445 -13.84 -21.99 -2.50
N SER A 446 -13.81 -21.22 -3.58
CA SER A 446 -12.67 -20.33 -3.89
C SER A 446 -12.40 -19.29 -2.79
N GLY A 447 -13.45 -18.78 -2.14
CA GLY A 447 -13.34 -17.83 -1.02
C GLY A 447 -12.61 -18.37 0.22
N LEU A 448 -12.42 -19.69 0.34
CA LEU A 448 -11.74 -20.34 1.46
C LEU A 448 -10.28 -20.71 1.16
N HIS A 449 -9.83 -20.60 -0.11
CA HIS A 449 -8.48 -20.98 -0.54
C HIS A 449 -7.38 -20.33 0.32
N ILE A 450 -7.47 -19.02 0.57
CA ILE A 450 -6.47 -18.29 1.38
C ILE A 450 -6.39 -18.85 2.82
N ARG A 451 -7.53 -19.19 3.42
CA ARG A 451 -7.57 -19.75 4.79
C ARG A 451 -6.98 -21.15 4.81
N LEU A 452 -7.35 -21.98 3.83
CA LEU A 452 -6.85 -23.34 3.68
C LEU A 452 -5.34 -23.34 3.43
N PHE A 453 -4.86 -22.51 2.52
CA PHE A 453 -3.43 -22.35 2.22
C PHE A 453 -2.61 -21.96 3.46
N LYS A 454 -3.09 -20.99 4.26
CA LYS A 454 -2.45 -20.61 5.53
C LYS A 454 -2.41 -21.76 6.53
N MET A 455 -3.45 -22.58 6.58
CA MET A 455 -3.50 -23.76 7.44
C MET A 455 -2.48 -24.81 6.99
N LEU A 456 -2.42 -25.12 5.69
CA LEU A 456 -1.47 -26.07 5.10
C LEU A 456 -0.02 -25.63 5.33
N CYS A 457 0.30 -24.35 5.15
CA CYS A 457 1.62 -23.81 5.48
C CYS A 457 1.98 -24.04 6.96
N LYS A 458 1.05 -23.74 7.89
CA LYS A 458 1.26 -23.97 9.33
C LYS A 458 1.42 -25.46 9.67
N LEU A 459 0.71 -26.34 8.98
CA LEU A 459 0.84 -27.77 9.15
C LEU A 459 2.20 -28.26 8.68
N TYR A 460 2.67 -27.77 7.52
CA TYR A 460 4.00 -28.09 6.99
C TYR A 460 5.10 -27.66 7.96
N ASP A 461 5.05 -26.40 8.42
CA ASP A 461 6.03 -25.83 9.37
C ASP A 461 6.07 -26.54 10.72
N ARG A 462 4.97 -27.20 11.10
CA ARG A 462 4.91 -27.99 12.33
C ARG A 462 5.43 -29.40 12.13
N GLN A 463 5.07 -30.04 11.01
CA GLN A 463 5.56 -31.38 10.69
C GLN A 463 7.08 -31.40 10.55
N SER A 464 7.68 -30.34 9.98
CA SER A 464 9.14 -30.22 9.88
C SER A 464 9.85 -30.13 11.24
N LYS A 465 9.14 -29.74 12.31
CA LYS A 465 9.68 -29.59 13.68
C LYS A 465 9.44 -30.82 14.56
N LEU A 466 8.74 -31.83 14.06
CA LEU A 466 8.47 -33.05 14.84
C LEU A 466 9.75 -33.89 14.97
N LEU A 467 9.98 -34.44 16.17
CA LEU A 467 11.04 -35.42 16.43
C LEU A 467 10.60 -36.80 15.92
N GLN A 468 10.66 -37.00 14.61
CA GLN A 468 10.30 -38.24 13.92
C GLN A 468 11.40 -38.64 12.93
N PRO A 469 11.48 -39.91 12.50
CA PRO A 469 12.39 -40.32 11.44
C PRO A 469 12.17 -39.50 10.17
N ALA A 470 13.24 -39.10 9.50
CA ALA A 470 13.18 -38.23 8.32
C ALA A 470 12.24 -38.76 7.23
N GLU A 471 12.23 -40.08 6.99
CA GLU A 471 11.33 -40.73 6.02
C GLU A 471 9.85 -40.50 6.33
N MET A 472 9.47 -40.52 7.61
CA MET A 472 8.09 -40.32 8.05
C MET A 472 7.68 -38.85 7.96
N ILE A 473 8.61 -37.93 8.21
CA ILE A 473 8.40 -36.49 8.02
C ILE A 473 8.19 -36.19 6.54
N ILE A 474 9.05 -36.72 5.67
CA ILE A 474 8.96 -36.53 4.21
C ILE A 474 7.64 -37.10 3.68
N ALA A 475 7.22 -38.28 4.13
CA ALA A 475 5.93 -38.86 3.73
C ALA A 475 4.73 -37.97 4.12
N LYS A 476 4.75 -37.40 5.32
CA LYS A 476 3.70 -36.47 5.79
C LYS A 476 3.73 -35.14 5.06
N GLN A 477 4.92 -34.60 4.80
CA GLN A 477 5.11 -33.38 4.01
C GLN A 477 4.66 -33.55 2.57
N ARG A 478 4.91 -34.72 1.98
CA ARG A 478 4.40 -35.09 0.65
C ARG A 478 2.89 -35.00 0.59
N SER A 479 2.17 -35.53 1.59
CA SER A 479 0.71 -35.40 1.65
C SER A 479 0.23 -33.94 1.69
N ILE A 480 0.98 -33.03 2.31
CA ILE A 480 0.66 -31.58 2.27
C ILE A 480 0.95 -31.00 0.88
N ILE A 481 2.05 -31.40 0.25
CA ILE A 481 2.39 -30.99 -1.11
C ILE A 481 1.31 -31.43 -2.10
N ASP A 482 0.75 -32.64 -1.95
CA ASP A 482 -0.39 -33.06 -2.76
C ASP A 482 -1.59 -32.11 -2.62
N ARG A 483 -1.79 -31.50 -1.44
CA ARG A 483 -2.85 -30.49 -1.21
C ARG A 483 -2.48 -29.13 -1.80
N PHE A 484 -1.20 -28.78 -1.86
CA PHE A 484 -0.73 -27.61 -2.58
C PHE A 484 -0.95 -27.75 -4.09
N VAL A 485 -0.64 -28.93 -4.66
CA VAL A 485 -0.93 -29.24 -6.07
C VAL A 485 -2.45 -29.18 -6.33
N HIS A 486 -3.27 -29.73 -5.43
CA HIS A 486 -4.73 -29.62 -5.56
C HIS A 486 -5.20 -28.16 -5.53
N LEU A 487 -4.76 -27.34 -4.56
CA LEU A 487 -5.08 -25.91 -4.51
C LEU A 487 -4.68 -25.17 -5.80
N LEU A 488 -3.51 -25.51 -6.36
CA LEU A 488 -3.04 -24.98 -7.63
C LEU A 488 -4.01 -25.38 -8.77
N SER A 489 -4.45 -26.64 -8.82
CA SER A 489 -5.38 -27.14 -9.83
C SER A 489 -6.76 -26.46 -9.79
N VAL A 490 -7.21 -25.98 -8.62
CA VAL A 490 -8.47 -25.23 -8.47
C VAL A 490 -8.27 -23.71 -8.66
N GLY A 491 -7.10 -23.26 -9.14
CA GLY A 491 -6.85 -21.88 -9.53
C GLY A 491 -6.14 -21.01 -8.50
N PHE A 492 -5.63 -21.56 -7.39
CA PHE A 492 -4.81 -20.85 -6.41
C PHE A 492 -3.31 -21.08 -6.65
N ALA A 493 -2.85 -20.84 -7.88
CA ALA A 493 -1.52 -21.26 -8.35
C ALA A 493 -0.35 -20.38 -7.85
N LEU A 494 -0.41 -19.07 -8.11
CA LEU A 494 0.74 -18.17 -7.87
C LEU A 494 1.24 -18.17 -6.42
N PRO A 495 0.38 -18.03 -5.38
CA PRO A 495 0.85 -18.02 -4.00
C PRO A 495 1.44 -19.37 -3.56
N VAL A 496 0.97 -20.48 -4.14
CA VAL A 496 1.51 -21.81 -3.88
C VAL A 496 2.92 -21.94 -4.44
N ILE A 497 3.12 -21.55 -5.71
CA ILE A 497 4.42 -21.62 -6.38
C ILE A 497 5.44 -20.71 -5.70
N GLU A 498 5.07 -19.46 -5.40
CA GLU A 498 5.93 -18.53 -4.67
C GLU A 498 6.34 -19.07 -3.30
N LYS A 499 5.41 -19.69 -2.57
CA LYS A 499 5.72 -20.28 -1.26
C LYS A 499 6.68 -21.46 -1.40
N ILE A 500 6.52 -22.33 -2.39
CA ILE A 500 7.45 -23.44 -2.63
C ILE A 500 8.84 -22.91 -3.02
N ASN A 501 8.92 -21.93 -3.92
CA ASN A 501 10.18 -21.29 -4.30
C ASN A 501 10.89 -20.67 -3.09
N LYS A 502 10.15 -19.94 -2.26
CA LYS A 502 10.68 -19.34 -1.02
C LYS A 502 11.17 -20.39 -0.05
N MET A 503 10.40 -21.46 0.17
CA MET A 503 10.81 -22.57 1.03
C MET A 503 12.07 -23.25 0.50
N PHE A 504 12.23 -23.35 -0.83
CA PHE A 504 13.43 -23.90 -1.46
C PHE A 504 14.65 -23.00 -1.25
N GLN A 505 14.51 -21.70 -1.52
CA GLN A 505 15.56 -20.71 -1.31
C GLN A 505 16.00 -20.62 0.16
N GLU A 506 15.06 -20.74 1.10
CA GLU A 506 15.32 -20.72 2.55
C GLU A 506 15.82 -22.09 3.09
N GLY A 507 15.92 -23.12 2.25
CA GLY A 507 16.35 -24.47 2.66
C GLY A 507 15.36 -25.21 3.58
N GLN A 508 14.08 -24.85 3.55
CA GLN A 508 13.00 -25.43 4.37
C GLN A 508 12.32 -26.64 3.73
N ILE A 509 12.52 -26.85 2.43
CA ILE A 509 12.00 -28.00 1.67
C ILE A 509 13.16 -28.80 1.09
N ASP A 510 13.05 -30.12 1.15
CA ASP A 510 14.02 -31.02 0.54
C ASP A 510 13.91 -30.98 -0.99
N VAL A 511 15.05 -31.12 -1.67
CA VAL A 511 15.15 -31.13 -3.14
C VAL A 511 14.23 -32.18 -3.77
N SER A 512 14.09 -33.36 -3.14
CA SER A 512 13.20 -34.43 -3.63
C SER A 512 11.72 -34.05 -3.56
N LEU A 513 11.30 -33.29 -2.56
CA LEU A 513 9.94 -32.80 -2.39
C LEU A 513 9.63 -31.64 -3.33
N ALA A 514 10.58 -30.72 -3.53
CA ALA A 514 10.44 -29.67 -4.53
C ALA A 514 10.35 -30.24 -5.96
N ARG A 515 11.16 -31.27 -6.26
CA ARG A 515 11.08 -32.02 -7.53
C ARG A 515 9.73 -32.71 -7.68
N TYR A 516 9.25 -33.37 -6.63
CA TYR A 516 7.95 -34.04 -6.63
C TYR A 516 6.82 -33.06 -6.96
N PHE A 517 6.78 -31.91 -6.28
CA PHE A 517 5.83 -30.83 -6.58
C PHE A 517 5.92 -30.38 -8.04
N ALA A 518 7.12 -30.11 -8.55
CA ALA A 518 7.29 -29.61 -9.90
C ALA A 518 6.86 -30.63 -10.97
N ILE A 519 7.12 -31.93 -10.77
CA ILE A 519 6.67 -32.99 -11.67
C ILE A 519 5.14 -33.05 -11.68
N ASP A 520 4.50 -33.11 -10.50
CA ASP A 520 3.05 -33.19 -10.41
C ASP A 520 2.37 -31.94 -11.02
N VAL A 521 2.96 -30.76 -10.88
CA VAL A 521 2.46 -29.54 -11.54
C VAL A 521 2.63 -29.63 -13.06
N LEU A 522 3.79 -30.06 -13.55
CA LEU A 522 4.03 -30.23 -14.99
C LEU A 522 3.08 -31.23 -15.64
N ASP A 523 2.64 -32.26 -14.89
CA ASP A 523 1.70 -33.27 -15.38
C ASP A 523 0.25 -32.77 -15.50
N ILE A 524 -0.11 -31.66 -14.83
CA ILE A 524 -1.49 -31.12 -14.82
C ILE A 524 -1.66 -29.80 -15.57
N ILE A 525 -0.57 -29.20 -16.07
CA ILE A 525 -0.61 -27.92 -16.81
C ILE A 525 -0.46 -28.13 -18.32
N GLU A 526 -1.13 -27.29 -19.09
CA GLU A 526 -1.05 -27.25 -20.55
C GLU A 526 -1.08 -25.78 -21.04
N PRO A 527 -0.51 -25.46 -22.22
CA PRO A 527 -0.55 -24.11 -22.78
C PRO A 527 -1.98 -23.69 -23.18
N PRO A 528 -2.30 -22.37 -23.22
CA PRO A 528 -1.40 -21.22 -23.06
C PRO A 528 -1.10 -20.88 -21.60
N TYR A 529 0.15 -20.51 -21.32
CA TYR A 529 0.60 -20.11 -19.99
C TYR A 529 0.50 -18.59 -19.81
N SER A 530 0.14 -18.11 -18.61
CA SER A 530 0.22 -16.68 -18.31
C SER A 530 1.66 -16.26 -18.04
N GLU A 531 2.02 -15.02 -18.40
CA GLU A 531 3.35 -14.45 -18.11
C GLU A 531 3.70 -14.56 -16.62
N GLU A 532 2.75 -14.22 -15.74
CA GLU A 532 2.91 -14.31 -14.28
C GLU A 532 3.20 -15.75 -13.80
N PHE A 533 2.60 -16.77 -14.43
CA PHE A 533 2.86 -18.17 -14.11
C PHE A 533 4.24 -18.60 -14.60
N ILE A 534 4.63 -18.18 -15.81
CA ILE A 534 5.97 -18.47 -16.37
C ILE A 534 7.05 -17.85 -15.46
N GLU A 535 6.93 -16.57 -15.13
CA GLU A 535 7.90 -15.85 -14.29
C GLU A 535 8.09 -16.52 -12.92
N THR A 536 7.03 -17.05 -12.34
CA THR A 536 7.05 -17.68 -11.01
C THR A 536 7.46 -19.15 -11.05
N PHE A 537 7.03 -19.94 -12.05
CA PHE A 537 7.29 -21.38 -12.10
C PHE A 537 8.61 -21.74 -12.82
N LEU A 538 9.00 -21.00 -13.86
CA LEU A 538 10.23 -21.30 -14.62
C LEU A 538 11.50 -21.42 -13.76
N PRO A 539 11.73 -20.59 -12.72
CA PRO A 539 12.90 -20.71 -11.85
C PRO A 539 13.05 -22.10 -11.18
N ILE A 540 11.95 -22.78 -10.85
CA ILE A 540 12.01 -24.10 -10.21
C ILE A 540 12.40 -25.19 -11.21
N VAL A 541 11.94 -25.07 -12.46
CA VAL A 541 12.20 -26.04 -13.54
C VAL A 541 13.64 -25.91 -14.05
N LEU A 542 14.17 -24.69 -14.14
CA LEU A 542 15.55 -24.44 -14.57
C LEU A 542 16.61 -24.75 -13.50
N ASN A 543 16.20 -24.95 -12.25
CA ASN A 543 17.13 -25.20 -11.16
C ASN A 543 17.79 -26.59 -11.29
N ARG A 544 19.12 -26.62 -11.46
CA ARG A 544 19.90 -27.85 -11.67
C ARG A 544 19.93 -28.80 -10.47
N GLU A 545 19.65 -28.30 -9.26
CA GLU A 545 19.56 -29.16 -8.07
C GLU A 545 18.27 -29.97 -8.09
N ILE A 546 17.17 -29.34 -8.54
CA ILE A 546 15.85 -29.96 -8.65
C ILE A 546 15.81 -30.84 -9.89
N PHE A 547 16.18 -30.28 -11.05
CA PHE A 547 16.21 -30.97 -12.32
C PHE A 547 17.64 -31.10 -12.86
N ASP A 548 18.28 -32.21 -12.53
CA ASP A 548 19.54 -32.59 -13.16
C ASP A 548 19.32 -33.06 -14.61
N LYS A 549 20.42 -33.26 -15.34
CA LYS A 549 20.36 -33.71 -16.75
C LYS A 549 19.63 -35.05 -16.91
N LEU A 550 19.69 -35.93 -15.92
CA LEU A 550 19.08 -37.26 -15.98
C LEU A 550 17.58 -37.21 -15.68
N THR A 551 17.15 -36.35 -14.76
CA THR A 551 15.73 -36.16 -14.43
C THR A 551 15.02 -35.40 -15.55
N MET A 552 15.68 -34.44 -16.19
CA MET A 552 15.17 -33.76 -17.40
C MET A 552 14.87 -34.75 -18.53
N ILE A 553 15.72 -35.76 -18.73
CA ILE A 553 15.46 -36.82 -19.73
C ILE A 553 14.29 -37.72 -19.30
N LYS A 554 14.13 -37.95 -18.00
CA LYS A 554 13.06 -38.81 -17.46
C LYS A 554 11.69 -38.13 -17.41
N VAL A 555 11.64 -36.81 -17.45
CA VAL A 555 10.40 -36.02 -17.34
C VAL A 555 10.23 -35.21 -18.63
N PRO A 556 9.63 -35.78 -19.68
CA PRO A 556 9.43 -35.11 -20.96
C PRO A 556 8.62 -33.80 -20.83
N ALA A 557 7.66 -33.77 -19.91
CA ALA A 557 6.83 -32.60 -19.64
C ALA A 557 7.66 -31.35 -19.27
N ALA A 558 8.77 -31.53 -18.55
CA ALA A 558 9.67 -30.41 -18.21
C ALA A 558 10.35 -29.83 -19.47
N THR A 559 10.77 -30.70 -20.40
CA THR A 559 11.37 -30.27 -21.66
C THR A 559 10.36 -29.63 -22.60
N GLN A 560 9.12 -30.13 -22.63
CA GLN A 560 8.01 -29.56 -23.39
C GLN A 560 7.66 -28.16 -22.87
N PHE A 561 7.52 -28.00 -21.56
CA PHE A 561 7.26 -26.69 -20.94
C PHE A 561 8.29 -25.64 -21.34
N ILE A 562 9.59 -25.99 -21.32
CA ILE A 562 10.65 -25.07 -21.76
C ILE A 562 10.53 -24.75 -23.25
N GLN A 563 10.23 -25.74 -24.09
CA GLN A 563 10.04 -25.55 -25.53
C GLN A 563 8.85 -24.62 -25.83
N ASP A 564 7.73 -24.83 -25.15
CA ASP A 564 6.51 -24.05 -25.32
C ASP A 564 6.77 -22.57 -25.03
N ILE A 565 7.45 -22.25 -23.92
CA ILE A 565 7.85 -20.88 -23.55
C ILE A 565 8.80 -20.25 -24.59
N THR A 566 9.78 -21.03 -25.09
CA THR A 566 10.70 -20.53 -26.11
C THR A 566 10.00 -20.27 -27.45
N SER A 567 8.95 -21.02 -27.76
CA SER A 567 8.16 -20.82 -28.98
C SER A 567 7.26 -19.57 -28.91
N GLU A 568 6.68 -19.29 -27.74
CA GLU A 568 5.87 -18.08 -27.50
C GLU A 568 6.70 -16.79 -27.52
N THR A 569 7.94 -16.83 -27.04
CA THR A 569 8.86 -15.68 -27.07
C THR A 569 9.36 -15.35 -28.48
N VAL A 570 9.61 -16.36 -29.33
CA VAL A 570 10.06 -16.17 -30.72
C VAL A 570 8.92 -15.72 -31.64
N GLY A 571 7.66 -16.05 -31.35
CA GLY A 571 6.50 -15.62 -32.14
C GLY A 571 6.18 -14.12 -32.09
N SER A 572 6.89 -13.33 -31.28
CA SER A 572 6.69 -11.88 -31.12
C SER A 572 7.72 -11.00 -31.86
N ASN A 573 8.74 -11.59 -32.51
CA ASN A 573 9.71 -10.87 -33.33
C ASN A 573 9.82 -11.55 -34.72
N ASP A 574 9.54 -10.78 -35.77
CA ASP A 574 9.31 -11.21 -37.16
C ASP A 574 10.33 -12.18 -37.78
N GLU A 575 9.78 -13.03 -38.65
CA GLU A 575 10.36 -13.82 -39.76
C GLU A 575 11.89 -13.75 -39.97
N VAL A 576 12.61 -14.83 -39.61
CA VAL A 576 13.77 -15.30 -40.38
C VAL A 576 13.78 -16.83 -40.44
N THR A 577 13.59 -17.37 -41.63
CA THR A 577 13.85 -18.77 -41.97
C THR A 577 15.36 -18.98 -42.12
N VAL A 578 15.99 -19.73 -41.22
CA VAL A 578 17.20 -20.52 -41.54
C VAL A 578 17.18 -21.79 -40.69
N GLY A 579 17.13 -22.95 -41.34
CA GLY A 579 17.30 -24.23 -40.67
C GLY A 579 18.74 -24.41 -40.18
N CYS A 580 18.90 -24.83 -38.93
CA CYS A 580 20.09 -25.53 -38.46
C CYS A 580 19.75 -26.30 -37.19
N GLU A 581 20.34 -27.49 -37.07
CA GLU A 581 20.11 -28.50 -36.05
C GLU A 581 20.29 -27.94 -34.62
N PHE A 582 19.22 -28.02 -33.81
CA PHE A 582 19.20 -27.54 -32.43
C PHE A 582 20.02 -28.45 -31.51
N ASN A 583 21.14 -27.92 -31.02
CA ASN A 583 21.95 -28.55 -29.98
C ASN A 583 21.63 -27.87 -28.64
N THR A 584 21.08 -28.62 -27.69
CA THR A 584 20.50 -28.15 -26.40
C THR A 584 21.50 -27.52 -25.42
N ASN A 585 22.75 -27.30 -25.83
CA ASN A 585 23.81 -26.75 -24.97
C ASN A 585 24.06 -25.24 -25.14
N GLU A 586 23.57 -24.58 -26.21
CA GLU A 586 23.85 -23.15 -26.46
C GLU A 586 22.80 -22.19 -25.86
N VAL A 587 21.57 -22.65 -25.60
CA VAL A 587 20.50 -21.81 -25.01
C VAL A 587 20.80 -21.45 -23.54
N LEU A 588 21.68 -22.21 -22.87
CA LEU A 588 22.10 -21.94 -21.50
C LEU A 588 23.17 -20.83 -21.37
N SER A 589 23.72 -20.32 -22.48
CA SER A 589 24.73 -19.25 -22.45
C SER A 589 24.20 -17.85 -22.78
N GLU A 590 23.05 -17.72 -23.45
CA GLU A 590 22.52 -16.41 -23.85
C GLU A 590 21.52 -15.79 -22.87
N TRP A 591 21.14 -16.50 -21.81
CA TRP A 591 20.28 -15.98 -20.72
C TRP A 591 21.09 -15.70 -19.43
N ASN A 592 22.30 -15.16 -19.59
CA ASN A 592 23.05 -14.53 -18.50
C ASN A 592 22.42 -13.18 -18.13
N ILE A 593 21.26 -13.22 -17.48
CA ILE A 593 20.77 -12.10 -16.66
C ILE A 593 20.30 -12.69 -15.33
N LEU A 594 21.25 -13.19 -14.52
CA LEU A 594 21.11 -13.20 -13.06
C LEU A 594 22.46 -13.39 -12.35
N ASP A 595 23.49 -12.65 -12.76
CA ASP A 595 24.74 -12.52 -12.01
C ASP A 595 24.80 -11.16 -11.30
N THR A 596 23.92 -10.95 -10.32
CA THR A 596 24.18 -10.05 -9.18
C THR A 596 23.37 -10.52 -7.99
N CYS A 597 23.85 -11.53 -7.27
CA CYS A 597 23.61 -11.73 -5.84
C CYS A 597 24.35 -12.99 -5.37
N ASN A 598 25.65 -12.87 -5.11
CA ASN A 598 26.36 -13.61 -4.04
C ASN A 598 27.82 -13.14 -3.95
N ALA A 599 28.06 -12.09 -3.16
CA ALA A 599 29.34 -11.87 -2.49
C ALA A 599 29.14 -10.90 -1.33
N THR A 600 28.77 -11.42 -0.16
CA THR A 600 29.18 -10.83 1.12
C THR A 600 30.08 -11.84 1.81
N THR A 601 31.38 -11.55 1.87
CA THR A 601 32.33 -12.03 2.90
C THR A 601 33.69 -11.36 2.66
N GLU A 602 33.84 -10.15 3.21
CA GLU A 602 34.98 -9.73 4.05
C GLU A 602 34.52 -8.59 4.96
#